data_AF-E6LI36-F1
#
_entry.id   AF-E6LI36-F1
#
_cell.length_a   1.000
_cell.length_b   1.000
_cell.length_c   1.000
_cell.angle_alpha   90.00
_cell.angle_beta   90.00
_cell.angle_gamma   90.00
#
_symmetry.space_group_name_H-M   'P 1'
#
loop_
_entity.id
_entity.type
_entity.pdbx_description
1 polymer ?
#
loop_
_entity_poly.entity_id
_entity_poly.type
_entity_poly.pdbx_seq_one_letter_code
_entity_poly.pdbx_strand_id
1 'polypeptide(L)'
;MATVTIFDKGSMGEAIGSNFVDAGNEVNFVASSESDKVNSIGEIVVLAVPYPAVEGILATYADELDGKTIIDITNPVNFDSFDDLVVPADSSVAEVIAKK
;
A
#
# COMPACT_ATOMS: atom_id res chain seq x y z
N MET A 1 -8.26 -19.04 3.15
CA MET A 1 -8.78 -17.84 2.46
C MET A 1 -8.39 -16.68 3.33
N ALA A 2 -7.55 -15.78 2.81
CA ALA A 2 -7.17 -14.57 3.53
C ALA A 2 -8.03 -13.39 3.05
N THR A 3 -8.15 -12.36 3.89
CA THR A 3 -8.69 -11.06 3.49
C THR A 3 -7.53 -10.13 3.16
N VAL A 4 -7.56 -9.53 1.97
CA VAL A 4 -6.54 -8.63 1.44
C VAL A 4 -7.13 -7.22 1.35
N THR A 5 -6.47 -6.24 1.94
CA THR A 5 -6.80 -4.82 1.75
C THR A 5 -5.81 -4.19 0.79
N ILE A 6 -6.31 -3.51 -0.24
CA ILE A 6 -5.50 -2.80 -1.22
C ILE A 6 -5.83 -1.32 -1.13
N PHE A 7 -4.84 -0.51 -0.78
CA PHE A 7 -4.97 0.94 -0.82
C PHE A 7 -4.81 1.42 -2.25
N ASP A 8 -5.84 2.12 -2.74
CA ASP A 8 -6.08 2.56 -4.12
C ASP A 8 -6.58 1.46 -5.08
N LYS A 9 -7.43 1.89 -6.03
CA LYS A 9 -8.02 1.09 -7.11
C LYS A 9 -7.54 1.59 -8.48
N GLY A 10 -6.34 2.16 -8.54
CA GLY A 10 -5.64 2.43 -9.80
C GLY A 10 -5.26 1.13 -10.53
N SER A 11 -4.63 1.26 -11.70
CA SER A 11 -4.32 0.11 -12.57
C SER A 11 -3.52 -0.99 -11.86
N MET A 12 -2.56 -0.63 -11.00
CA MET A 12 -1.77 -1.60 -10.23
C MET A 12 -2.59 -2.28 -9.15
N GLY A 13 -3.43 -1.53 -8.43
CA GLY A 13 -4.32 -2.07 -7.41
C GLY A 13 -5.26 -3.11 -8.00
N GLU A 14 -5.92 -2.79 -9.12
CA GLU A 14 -6.83 -3.72 -9.80
C GLU A 14 -6.11 -4.98 -10.30
N ALA A 15 -4.94 -4.82 -10.94
CA ALA A 15 -4.17 -5.95 -11.48
C ALA A 15 -3.64 -6.88 -10.38
N ILE A 16 -3.23 -6.34 -9.23
CA ILE A 16 -2.79 -7.17 -8.09
C ILE A 16 -4.00 -7.81 -7.41
N GLY A 17 -5.08 -7.05 -7.23
CA GLY A 17 -6.31 -7.54 -6.62
C GLY A 17 -6.93 -8.70 -7.40
N SER A 18 -6.94 -8.64 -8.74
CA SER A 18 -7.48 -9.74 -9.56
C SER A 18 -6.73 -11.04 -9.32
N ASN A 19 -5.40 -11.02 -9.20
CA ASN A 19 -4.61 -12.20 -8.88
C ASN A 19 -4.97 -12.79 -7.50
N PHE A 20 -5.24 -11.96 -6.50
CA PHE A 20 -5.68 -12.44 -5.18
C PHE A 20 -7.09 -13.06 -5.24
N VAL A 21 -8.00 -12.47 -6.02
CA VAL A 21 -9.34 -13.03 -6.28
C VAL A 21 -9.26 -14.38 -6.98
N ASP A 22 -8.45 -14.48 -8.05
CA ASP A 22 -8.25 -15.73 -8.80
C ASP A 22 -7.64 -16.84 -7.93
N ALA A 23 -6.83 -16.47 -6.93
CA ALA A 23 -6.30 -17.37 -5.91
C ALA A 23 -7.32 -17.72 -4.80
N GLY A 24 -8.55 -17.22 -4.87
CA GLY A 24 -9.62 -17.53 -3.93
C GLY A 24 -9.55 -16.76 -2.61
N ASN A 25 -9.00 -15.53 -2.61
CA ASN A 25 -9.01 -14.63 -1.45
C ASN A 25 -10.12 -13.58 -1.54
N GLU A 26 -10.46 -12.98 -0.41
CA GLU A 26 -11.33 -11.80 -0.36
C GLU A 26 -10.48 -10.55 -0.54
N VAL A 27 -10.88 -9.62 -1.42
CA VAL A 27 -10.14 -8.39 -1.71
C VAL A 27 -11.03 -7.18 -1.49
N ASN A 28 -10.57 -6.28 -0.62
CA ASN A 28 -11.20 -5.00 -0.33
C ASN A 28 -10.29 -3.86 -0.79
N PHE A 29 -10.85 -2.91 -1.54
CA PHE A 29 -10.14 -1.71 -1.98
C PHE A 29 -10.48 -0.54 -1.07
N VAL A 30 -9.49 0.30 -0.75
CA VAL A 30 -9.67 1.56 -0.01
C VAL A 30 -9.22 2.69 -0.92
N ALA A 31 -10.16 3.48 -1.43
CA ALA A 31 -9.84 4.53 -2.38
C ALA A 31 -9.40 5.80 -1.66
N SER A 32 -8.48 6.57 -2.25
CA SER A 32 -8.03 7.85 -1.67
C SER A 32 -9.14 8.91 -1.54
N SER A 33 -10.25 8.73 -2.25
CA SER A 33 -11.45 9.57 -2.16
C SER A 33 -12.36 9.21 -0.98
N GLU A 34 -12.12 8.10 -0.29
CA GLU A 34 -12.87 7.74 0.90
C GLU A 34 -12.40 8.61 2.07
N SER A 35 -13.29 9.50 2.51
CA SER A 35 -13.02 10.46 3.59
C SER A 35 -12.92 9.78 4.96
N ASP A 36 -13.59 8.64 5.10
CA ASP A 36 -13.72 7.92 6.36
C ASP A 36 -12.75 6.75 6.39
N LYS A 37 -12.08 6.59 7.53
CA LYS A 37 -11.28 5.43 7.84
C LYS A 37 -12.15 4.17 7.74
N VAL A 38 -11.71 3.17 6.98
CA VAL A 38 -12.41 1.86 6.98
C VAL A 38 -12.17 1.12 8.29
N ASN A 39 -13.23 0.51 8.82
CA ASN A 39 -13.23 -0.13 10.13
C ASN A 39 -12.57 -1.53 10.16
N SER A 40 -12.14 -2.07 9.01
CA SER A 40 -11.54 -3.39 8.93
C SER A 40 -10.44 -3.44 7.88
N ILE A 41 -9.25 -3.83 8.33
CA ILE A 41 -8.07 -4.07 7.49
C ILE A 41 -7.79 -5.57 7.49
N GLY A 42 -7.58 -6.13 6.29
CA GLY A 42 -7.25 -7.53 6.08
C GLY A 42 -5.90 -7.95 6.66
N GLU A 43 -5.63 -9.25 6.63
CA GLU A 43 -4.37 -9.85 7.10
C GLU A 43 -3.17 -9.45 6.22
N ILE A 44 -3.44 -9.20 4.93
CA ILE A 44 -2.48 -8.75 3.93
C ILE A 44 -2.89 -7.36 3.46
N VAL A 45 -1.94 -6.42 3.46
CA VAL A 45 -2.16 -5.03 3.07
C VAL A 45 -1.23 -4.67 1.93
N VAL A 46 -1.79 -4.24 0.80
CA VAL A 46 -1.02 -3.77 -0.36
C VAL A 46 -1.11 -2.26 -0.45
N LEU A 47 0.05 -1.59 -0.43
CA LEU A 47 0.14 -0.13 -0.60
C LEU A 47 0.26 0.21 -2.10
N ALA A 48 -0.85 0.16 -2.84
CA ALA A 48 -0.86 0.42 -4.28
C ALA A 48 -1.00 1.92 -4.62
N VAL A 49 -0.30 2.76 -3.87
CA VAL A 49 -0.36 4.23 -3.94
C VAL A 49 0.96 4.83 -4.41
N PRO A 50 1.00 6.12 -4.82
CA PRO A 50 2.25 6.86 -4.94
C PRO A 50 2.98 6.94 -3.60
N TYR A 51 4.32 6.88 -3.61
CA TYR A 51 5.14 6.89 -2.40
C TYR A 51 4.80 8.01 -1.40
N PRO A 52 4.56 9.28 -1.80
CA PRO A 52 4.22 10.34 -0.86
C PRO A 52 2.93 10.12 -0.05
N ALA A 53 2.02 9.26 -0.52
CA ALA A 53 0.77 8.97 0.18
C ALA A 53 0.92 7.94 1.31
N VAL A 54 2.01 7.15 1.31
CA VAL A 54 2.21 6.04 2.25
C VAL A 54 2.21 6.54 3.70
N GLU A 55 2.88 7.66 3.98
CA GLU A 55 2.98 8.17 5.34
C GLU A 55 1.62 8.51 5.96
N GLY A 56 0.71 9.09 5.17
CA GLY A 56 -0.66 9.37 5.61
C GLY A 56 -1.45 8.09 5.92
N ILE A 57 -1.24 7.04 5.13
CA ILE A 57 -1.90 5.73 5.36
C ILE A 57 -1.38 5.10 6.65
N LEU A 58 -0.05 5.02 6.82
CA LEU A 58 0.56 4.43 8.03
C LEU A 58 0.11 5.18 9.29
N ALA A 59 0.06 6.52 9.24
CA ALA A 59 -0.42 7.31 10.37
C ALA A 59 -1.92 7.09 10.67
N THR A 60 -2.75 6.94 9.63
CA THR A 60 -4.20 6.76 9.79
C THR A 60 -4.55 5.37 10.33
N TYR A 61 -3.81 4.35 9.90
CA TYR A 61 -4.11 2.93 10.17
C TYR A 61 -3.09 2.25 11.10
N ALA A 62 -2.30 3.01 11.86
CA ALA A 62 -1.19 2.49 12.66
C ALA A 62 -1.60 1.29 13.55
N ASP A 63 -2.71 1.42 14.28
CA ASP A 63 -3.19 0.36 15.18
C ASP A 63 -3.72 -0.87 14.40
N GLU A 64 -4.41 -0.66 13.28
CA GLU A 64 -4.98 -1.74 12.46
C GLU A 64 -3.92 -2.51 11.65
N LEU A 65 -2.79 -1.87 11.38
CA LEU A 65 -1.66 -2.47 10.67
C LEU A 65 -0.79 -3.36 11.58
N ASP A 66 -0.97 -3.30 12.89
CA ASP A 66 -0.21 -4.15 13.81
C ASP A 66 -0.46 -5.64 13.54
N GLY A 67 0.63 -6.39 13.46
CA GLY A 67 0.63 -7.82 13.13
C GLY A 67 0.16 -8.17 11.71
N LYS A 68 -0.03 -7.19 10.80
CA LYS A 68 -0.39 -7.44 9.40
C LYS A 68 0.84 -7.65 8.52
N THR A 69 0.64 -8.36 7.41
CA THR A 69 1.65 -8.42 6.34
C THR A 69 1.48 -7.21 5.42
N ILE A 70 2.48 -6.34 5.35
CA ILE A 70 2.46 -5.16 4.48
C ILE A 70 3.28 -5.45 3.22
N ILE A 71 2.69 -5.19 2.06
CA ILE A 71 3.30 -5.29 0.74
C ILE A 71 3.38 -3.87 0.16
N ASP A 72 4.59 -3.32 0.15
CA ASP A 72 4.89 -2.07 -0.51
C ASP A 72 5.25 -2.32 -1.98
N ILE A 73 4.47 -1.72 -2.89
CA ILE A 73 4.74 -1.76 -4.34
C ILE A 73 5.10 -0.38 -4.89
N THR A 74 5.28 0.60 -4.02
CA THR A 74 5.55 1.97 -4.46
C THR A 74 6.89 2.05 -5.17
N ASN A 75 6.95 2.92 -6.19
CA ASN A 75 8.21 3.25 -6.84
C ASN A 75 8.56 4.70 -6.46
N PRO A 76 9.64 4.96 -5.70
CA PRO A 76 9.95 6.28 -5.15
C PRO A 76 10.63 7.18 -6.17
N VAL A 77 10.08 7.27 -7.38
CA VAL A 77 10.63 8.12 -8.44
C VAL A 77 10.41 9.58 -8.06
N ASN A 78 11.42 10.41 -8.30
CA ASN A 78 11.25 11.85 -8.27
C ASN A 78 10.33 12.27 -9.42
N PHE A 79 9.11 12.71 -9.09
CA PHE A 79 8.11 13.10 -10.10
C PHE A 79 8.42 14.43 -10.80
N ASP A 80 9.41 15.20 -10.33
CA ASP A 80 9.83 16.44 -11.01
C ASP A 80 10.81 16.14 -12.16
N SER A 81 11.71 15.16 -11.99
CA SER A 81 12.79 14.89 -12.94
C SER A 81 12.71 13.52 -13.63
N PHE A 82 12.04 12.54 -13.01
CA PHE A 82 11.90 11.15 -13.46
C PHE A 82 13.21 10.37 -13.68
N ASP A 83 14.34 10.93 -13.23
CA ASP A 83 15.68 10.35 -13.41
C ASP A 83 16.38 10.00 -12.09
N ASP A 84 15.72 10.23 -10.95
CA ASP A 84 16.25 9.96 -9.61
C ASP A 84 15.19 9.36 -8.68
N LEU A 85 15.64 8.83 -7.53
CA LEU A 85 14.79 8.29 -6.47
C LEU A 85 14.77 9.23 -5.26
N VAL A 86 13.62 9.30 -4.58
CA VAL A 86 13.45 10.12 -3.35
C VAL A 86 13.76 9.36 -2.06
N VAL A 87 14.54 8.28 -2.16
CA VAL A 87 15.05 7.49 -1.03
C VAL A 87 16.58 7.41 -1.09
N PRO A 88 17.26 7.18 0.05
CA PRO A 88 18.71 7.01 0.06
C PRO A 88 19.18 5.90 -0.89
N ALA A 89 20.31 6.12 -1.56
CA ALA A 89 20.85 5.19 -2.56
C ALA A 89 21.22 3.81 -2.01
N ASP A 90 21.47 3.72 -0.70
CA ASP A 90 21.80 2.50 0.04
C ASP A 90 20.58 1.88 0.74
N SER A 91 19.35 2.29 0.38
CA SER A 91 18.09 1.85 1.00
C SER A 91 17.02 1.48 -0.04
N SER A 92 15.90 0.96 0.45
CA SER A 92 14.66 0.81 -0.31
C SER A 92 13.50 1.53 0.39
N VAL A 93 12.38 1.75 -0.31
CA VAL A 93 11.16 2.29 0.32
C VAL A 93 10.65 1.34 1.41
N ALA A 94 10.58 0.04 1.10
CA ALA A 94 10.15 -0.96 2.06
C ALA A 94 10.99 -0.93 3.36
N GLU A 95 12.31 -0.73 3.26
CA GLU A 95 13.18 -0.56 4.43
C GLU A 95 12.89 0.73 5.20
N VAL A 96 12.64 1.84 4.50
CA VAL A 96 12.25 3.11 5.14
C VAL A 96 10.91 2.97 5.87
N ILE A 97 9.93 2.31 5.26
CA ILE A 97 8.62 2.03 5.84
C ILE A 97 8.74 1.14 7.08
N ALA A 98 9.54 0.07 7.02
CA ALA A 98 9.70 -0.87 8.13
C ALA A 98 10.35 -0.28 9.40
N LYS A 99 10.96 0.91 9.29
CA LYS A 99 11.54 1.66 10.42
C LYS A 99 10.54 2.63 11.06
N LYS A 100 9.34 2.81 10.48
CA LYS A 100 8.25 3.63 11.03
C LYS A 100 7.39 2.81 11.97
#